data_AF-A0A352XIF2-F1
#
_entry.id   AF-A0A352XIF2-F1
#
_cell.length_a   1.000
_cell.length_b   1.000
_cell.length_c   1.000
_cell.angle_alpha   90.00
_cell.angle_beta   90.00
_cell.angle_gamma   90.00
#
_symmetry.space_group_name_H-M   'P 1'
#
loop_
_entity.id
_entity.type
_entity.pdbx_description
1 polymer ?
#
loop_
_entity_poly.entity_id
_entity_poly.type
_entity_poly.pdbx_seq_one_letter_code
_entity_poly.pdbx_strand_id
1 'polypeptide(L)'
;MEKLTAAAASKDFENMVKLVAEENKVYQIESAQNSAVLISYKEYESLQETIKLLSIPGLRESLQRSIEQIKNIELASKKDEIYENHRYFGST
;
A
#
# COMPACT_ATOMS: atom_id res chain seq x y z
N MET A 1 -9.20 3.91 10.97
CA MET A 1 -9.38 2.73 11.84
C MET A 1 -10.52 3.04 12.80
N GLU A 2 -11.58 2.24 12.74
CA GLU A 2 -12.79 2.43 13.55
C GLU A 2 -12.76 1.49 14.76
N LYS A 3 -13.27 1.94 15.92
CA LYS A 3 -13.27 1.17 17.18
C LYS A 3 -14.67 0.72 17.53
N LEU A 4 -14.82 -0.56 17.85
CA LEU A 4 -16.09 -1.19 18.17
C LEU A 4 -15.96 -2.05 19.42
N THR A 5 -17.05 -2.18 20.17
CA THR A 5 -17.12 -3.19 21.24
C THR A 5 -17.36 -4.57 20.63
N ALA A 6 -16.93 -5.64 21.30
CA ALA A 6 -17.22 -7.00 20.88
C ALA A 6 -18.73 -7.24 20.65
N ALA A 7 -19.59 -6.66 21.50
CA ALA A 7 -21.04 -6.77 21.37
C ALA A 7 -21.61 -6.06 20.12
N ALA A 8 -21.03 -4.92 19.72
CA ALA A 8 -21.39 -4.25 18.48
C ALA A 8 -20.90 -5.03 17.26
N ALA A 9 -19.65 -5.51 17.30
CA ALA A 9 -19.05 -6.28 16.22
C ALA A 9 -19.81 -7.58 15.94
N SER A 10 -20.28 -8.29 16.97
CA SER A 10 -21.08 -9.51 16.77
C SER A 10 -22.41 -9.27 16.04
N LYS A 11 -23.00 -8.08 16.15
CA LYS A 11 -24.27 -7.75 15.50
C LYS A 11 -24.11 -7.38 14.02
N ASP A 12 -22.95 -6.84 13.64
CA ASP A 12 -22.69 -6.31 12.30
C ASP A 12 -21.58 -7.08 11.55
N PHE A 13 -21.22 -8.27 12.03
CA PHE A 13 -20.01 -8.98 11.59
C PHE A 13 -19.96 -9.23 10.08
N GLU A 14 -21.07 -9.67 9.46
CA GLU A 14 -21.14 -9.93 8.01
C GLU A 14 -20.86 -8.67 7.18
N ASN A 15 -21.46 -7.53 7.57
CA ASN A 15 -21.22 -6.26 6.91
C ASN A 15 -19.78 -5.78 7.13
N MET A 16 -19.24 -5.94 8.34
CA MET A 16 -17.85 -5.62 8.63
C MET A 16 -16.89 -6.42 7.74
N VAL A 17 -17.10 -7.73 7.58
CA VAL A 17 -16.29 -8.59 6.70
C VAL A 17 -16.33 -8.09 5.27
N LYS A 18 -17.53 -7.75 4.74
CA LYS A 18 -17.67 -7.19 3.40
C LYS A 18 -16.88 -5.89 3.24
N LEU A 19 -17.07 -4.92 4.14
CA LEU A 19 -16.39 -3.63 4.08
C LEU A 19 -14.87 -3.76 4.22
N VAL A 20 -14.41 -4.70 5.03
CA VAL A 20 -12.99 -5.02 5.18
C VAL A 20 -12.44 -5.61 3.88
N ALA A 21 -13.15 -6.55 3.25
CA ALA A 21 -12.69 -7.22 2.03
C ALA A 21 -12.72 -6.33 0.78
N GLU A 22 -13.75 -5.49 0.63
CA GLU A 22 -13.98 -4.69 -0.58
C GLU A 22 -13.35 -3.29 -0.50
N GLU A 23 -13.38 -2.67 0.68
CA GLU A 23 -12.95 -1.27 0.87
C GLU A 23 -11.65 -1.15 1.67
N ASN A 24 -11.03 -2.27 2.07
CA ASN A 24 -9.88 -2.31 2.98
C ASN A 24 -10.11 -1.53 4.28
N LYS A 25 -11.35 -1.55 4.80
CA LYS A 25 -11.63 -1.01 6.13
C LYS A 25 -10.88 -1.80 7.21
N VAL A 26 -10.53 -1.11 8.28
CA VAL A 26 -9.84 -1.68 9.44
C VAL A 26 -10.64 -1.37 10.70
N TYR A 27 -11.03 -2.42 11.42
CA TYR A 27 -11.76 -2.32 12.69
C TYR A 27 -10.89 -2.81 13.84
N GLN A 28 -10.87 -2.05 14.94
CA GLN A 28 -10.39 -2.51 16.22
C GLN A 28 -11.59 -2.93 17.08
N ILE A 29 -11.59 -4.17 17.53
CA ILE A 29 -12.66 -4.75 18.35
C ILE A 29 -12.14 -4.88 19.77
N GLU A 30 -12.78 -4.18 20.70
CA GLU A 30 -12.41 -4.16 22.12
C GLU A 30 -13.43 -4.97 22.94
N SER A 31 -12.93 -5.82 23.83
CA SER A 31 -13.69 -6.50 24.88
C SER A 31 -13.24 -5.99 26.25
N ALA A 32 -13.88 -6.45 27.32
CA ALA A 32 -13.54 -6.00 28.66
C ALA A 32 -12.09 -6.33 29.09
N GLN A 33 -11.43 -7.30 28.44
CA GLN A 33 -10.07 -7.73 28.79
C GLN A 33 -9.10 -7.78 27.59
N ASN A 34 -9.60 -7.76 26.35
CA ASN A 34 -8.79 -8.03 25.17
C ASN A 34 -9.12 -7.06 24.03
N SER A 35 -8.24 -7.01 23.03
CA SER A 35 -8.50 -6.30 21.78
C SER A 35 -8.01 -7.12 20.60
N ALA A 36 -8.75 -7.03 19.49
CA ALA A 36 -8.40 -7.66 18.23
C ALA A 36 -8.55 -6.63 17.10
N VAL A 37 -7.86 -6.89 15.99
CA VAL A 37 -7.99 -6.07 14.78
C VAL A 37 -8.50 -6.96 13.65
N LEU A 38 -9.55 -6.51 12.97
CA LEU A 38 -10.07 -7.12 11.75
C LEU A 38 -9.53 -6.34 10.54
N ILE A 39 -8.78 -7.04 9.70
CA ILE A 39 -8.24 -6.57 8.42
C ILE A 39 -8.56 -7.58 7.32
N SER A 40 -8.45 -7.14 6.06
CA SER A 40 -8.71 -8.02 4.93
C SER A 40 -7.61 -9.07 4.84
N TYR A 41 -7.97 -10.27 4.36
CA TYR A 41 -6.99 -11.34 4.17
C TYR A 41 -5.87 -10.90 3.20
N LYS A 42 -6.23 -10.16 2.15
CA LYS A 42 -5.26 -9.61 1.20
C LYS A 42 -4.27 -8.64 1.85
N GLU A 43 -4.76 -7.77 2.73
CA GLU A 43 -3.92 -6.83 3.46
C GLU A 43 -2.99 -7.57 4.44
N TYR A 44 -3.51 -8.59 5.13
CA TYR A 44 -2.72 -9.45 5.99
C TYR A 44 -1.57 -10.15 5.23
N GLU A 45 -1.86 -10.77 4.09
CA GLU A 45 -0.84 -11.42 3.25
C GLU A 45 0.21 -10.41 2.77
N SER A 46 -0.23 -9.22 2.35
CA SER A 46 0.66 -8.16 1.87
C SER A 46 1.59 -7.63 2.97
N LEU A 47 1.09 -7.54 4.22
CA LEU A 47 1.90 -7.22 5.39
C LEU A 47 2.92 -8.33 5.70
N GLN A 48 2.51 -9.60 5.64
CA GLN A 48 3.41 -10.74 5.85
C GLN A 48 4.52 -10.76 4.81
N GLU A 49 4.20 -10.55 3.54
CA GLU A 49 5.20 -10.45 2.47
C GLU A 49 6.16 -9.28 2.71
N THR A 50 5.63 -8.10 3.06
CA THR A 50 6.46 -6.92 3.33
C THR A 50 7.41 -7.17 4.50
N ILE A 51 6.94 -7.76 5.60
CA ILE A 51 7.79 -8.12 6.74
C ILE A 51 8.87 -9.11 6.31
N LYS A 52 8.50 -10.12 5.50
CA LYS A 52 9.45 -11.11 4.98
C LYS A 52 10.53 -10.45 4.14
N LEU A 53 10.17 -9.57 3.21
CA LEU A 53 11.12 -8.83 2.38
C LEU A 53 12.05 -7.98 3.25
N LEU A 54 11.49 -7.20 4.19
CA LEU A 54 12.29 -6.34 5.07
C LEU A 54 13.20 -7.12 6.05
N SER A 55 12.89 -8.38 6.34
CA SER A 55 13.73 -9.24 7.18
C SER A 55 15.02 -9.70 6.49
N ILE A 56 15.12 -9.55 5.16
CA ILE A 56 16.31 -9.95 4.40
C ILE A 56 17.37 -8.83 4.50
N PRO A 57 18.56 -9.10 5.09
CA PRO A 57 19.61 -8.10 5.21
C PRO A 57 20.02 -7.55 3.85
N GLY A 58 20.12 -6.22 3.72
CA GLY A 58 20.52 -5.56 2.48
C GLY A 58 19.40 -5.41 1.43
N LEU A 59 18.21 -5.99 1.65
CA LEU A 59 17.14 -5.93 0.65
C LEU A 59 16.50 -4.55 0.58
N ARG A 60 16.32 -3.86 1.72
CA ARG A 60 15.75 -2.51 1.74
C ARG A 60 16.58 -1.55 0.89
N GLU A 61 17.89 -1.59 1.03
CA GLU A 61 18.82 -0.77 0.27
C GLU A 61 18.80 -1.15 -1.21
N SER A 62 18.67 -2.45 -1.53
CA SER A 62 18.52 -2.92 -2.90
C SER A 62 17.24 -2.39 -3.56
N LEU A 63 16.11 -2.42 -2.85
CA LEU A 63 14.83 -1.92 -3.35
C LEU A 63 14.87 -0.40 -3.56
N GLN A 64 15.47 0.35 -2.63
CA GLN A 64 15.63 1.80 -2.76
C GLN A 64 16.46 2.17 -3.99
N ARG A 65 17.59 1.47 -4.23
CA ARG A 65 18.40 1.67 -5.44
C ARG A 65 17.60 1.40 -6.71
N SER A 66 16.82 0.32 -6.75
CA SER A 66 15.98 0.01 -7.92
C SER A 66 14.95 1.11 -8.19
N ILE A 67 14.29 1.63 -7.15
CA ILE A 67 13.31 2.73 -7.30
C ILE A 67 13.98 4.01 -7.81
N GLU A 68 15.17 4.33 -7.30
CA GLU A 68 15.95 5.49 -7.75
C GLU A 68 16.36 5.34 -9.23
N GLN A 69 16.79 4.15 -9.64
CA GLN A 69 17.12 3.86 -11.03
C GLN A 69 15.92 4.02 -11.96
N ILE A 70 14.73 3.50 -11.58
CA ILE A 70 13.50 3.65 -12.36
C ILE A 70 13.14 5.13 -12.55
N LYS A 71 13.19 5.91 -11.46
CA LYS A 71 12.90 7.35 -11.52
C LYS A 71 13.87 8.08 -12.46
N ASN A 72 15.15 7.74 -12.42
CA ASN A 72 16.15 8.35 -13.29
C ASN A 72 15.94 8.00 -14.77
N ILE A 73 15.50 6.77 -15.07
CA ILE A 73 15.12 6.36 -16.43
C ILE A 73 13.91 7.18 -16.91
N GLU A 74 12.87 7.32 -16.08
CA GLU A 74 11.68 8.12 -16.44
C GLU A 74 12.03 9.59 -16.68
N LEU A 75 12.91 10.17 -15.85
CA LEU A 75 13.41 11.53 -16.03
C LEU A 75 14.21 11.70 -17.34
N ALA A 76 15.02 10.71 -17.72
CA ALA A 76 15.75 10.72 -18.97
C ALA A 76 14.79 10.66 -20.17
N SER A 77 13.82 9.75 -20.17
CA SER A 77 12.82 9.64 -21.24
C SER A 77 11.99 10.91 -21.39
N LYS A 78 11.60 11.55 -20.28
CA LYS A 78 10.86 12.82 -20.30
C LYS A 78 11.70 13.98 -20.81
N LYS A 79 13.00 13.99 -20.51
CA LYS A 79 13.95 14.99 -21.01
C LYS A 79 14.14 14.85 -22.52
N ASP A 80 14.24 13.63 -23.04
CA ASP A 80 14.36 13.36 -24.48
C ASP A 80 13.10 13.79 -25.25
N GLU A 81 11.90 13.55 -24.70
CA GLU A 81 10.63 14.01 -25.28
C GLU A 81 10.54 15.54 -25.36
N ILE A 82 10.98 16.25 -24.31
CA ILE A 82 11.00 17.72 -24.28
C ILE A 82 11.95 18.27 -25.36
N TYR A 83 13.12 17.67 -25.54
CA TYR A 83 14.07 18.11 -26.57
C TYR A 83 13.58 17.86 -27.99
N GLU A 84 12.96 16.71 -28.25
CA GLU A 84 12.35 16.43 -29.55
C GLU A 84 11.25 17.46 -29.85
N ASN A 85 10.36 17.75 -28.89
CA ASN A 85 9.28 18.70 -29.09
C ASN A 85 9.80 20.14 -29.37
N HIS A 86 10.85 20.61 -28.68
CA HIS A 86 11.44 21.93 -28.93
C HIS A 86 12.19 22.03 -30.27
N ARG A 87 12.61 20.92 -30.87
CA ARG A 87 13.25 20.89 -32.20
C ARG A 87 12.25 21.17 -33.32
N TYR A 88 10.97 20.82 -33.12
CA TYR A 88 9.89 21.05 -34.08
C TYR A 88 9.27 22.47 -34.01
N PHE A 89 9.48 23.21 -32.91
CA PHE A 89 8.97 24.60 -32.75
C PHE A 89 9.97 25.69 -33.17
N GLY A 90 11.23 25.35 -33.47
CA GLY A 90 12.28 26.30 -33.85
C GLY A 90 12.53 26.44 -35.36
N SER A 91 11.70 25.85 -36.22
CA SER A 91 11.88 25.80 -37.68
C SER A 91 10.71 26.41 -38.46
N THR A 92 10.29 27.62 -38.09
CA THR A 92 9.46 28.51 -38.94
C THR A 92 10.01 29.92 -38.89
#